data_AF-A0A951UK45-F1
#
_entry.id   AF-A0A951UK45-F1
#
_cell.length_a   1.000
_cell.length_b   1.000
_cell.length_c   1.000
_cell.angle_alpha   90.00
_cell.angle_beta   90.00
_cell.angle_gamma   90.00
#
_symmetry.space_group_name_H-M   'P 1'
#
loop_
_entity.id
_entity.type
_entity.pdbx_description
1 polymer ?
#
loop_
_entity_poly.entity_id
_entity_poly.type
_entity_poly.pdbx_seq_one_letter_code
_entity_poly.pdbx_strand_id
1 'polypeptide(L)'
;MDTNQGSNPEDSQQEDDSLGTVEELLVDQDLASAGLEPEEQELFARIEAARKLLPGWFIVRMMSDSWYFGLLTTSNKILGIQCIDEVYQAADGSIWMDVTLLDTDLLRRDTIQQEVIIAPTSRTRASVNVSHVIAAFELEDT
;
A
#
# COMPACT_ATOMS: atom_id res chain seq x y z
N MET A 1 -47.82 -38.24 4.50
CA MET A 1 -46.75 -39.16 4.92
C MET A 1 -45.95 -39.43 3.67
N ASP A 2 -44.77 -38.82 3.58
CA ASP A 2 -43.59 -39.40 2.95
C ASP A 2 -42.41 -38.55 3.40
N THR A 3 -41.68 -39.14 4.34
CA THR A 3 -40.38 -38.72 4.83
C THR A 3 -39.36 -38.94 3.73
N ASN A 4 -38.57 -37.92 3.37
CA ASN A 4 -37.22 -38.21 2.92
C ASN A 4 -36.22 -37.26 3.57
N GLN A 5 -35.44 -37.87 4.45
CA GLN A 5 -34.26 -37.33 5.09
C GLN A 5 -33.09 -37.40 4.10
N GLY A 6 -32.29 -36.35 4.06
CA GLY A 6 -30.99 -36.35 3.40
C GLY A 6 -30.08 -35.39 4.16
N SER A 7 -29.43 -35.92 5.20
CA SER A 7 -28.48 -35.21 6.05
C SER A 7 -27.05 -35.42 5.54
N ASN A 8 -26.30 -34.31 5.45
CA ASN A 8 -24.85 -34.15 5.68
C ASN A 8 -23.85 -34.93 4.77
N PRO A 9 -22.53 -34.63 4.77
CA PRO A 9 -21.77 -33.60 5.52
C PRO A 9 -20.76 -32.79 4.66
N GLU A 10 -20.09 -31.82 5.30
CA GLU A 10 -18.67 -31.46 5.12
C GLU A 10 -18.12 -31.35 3.69
N ASP A 11 -17.85 -30.11 3.24
CA ASP A 11 -16.51 -29.86 2.70
C ASP A 11 -16.04 -28.47 3.13
N SER A 12 -15.34 -28.52 4.25
CA SER A 12 -14.50 -27.48 4.80
C SER A 12 -13.28 -27.35 3.90
N GLN A 13 -13.30 -26.39 2.98
CA GLN A 13 -12.08 -25.87 2.38
C GLN A 13 -11.97 -24.40 2.78
N GLN A 14 -11.60 -24.22 4.06
CA GLN A 14 -10.76 -23.10 4.44
C GLN A 14 -9.43 -23.34 3.73
N GLU A 15 -9.28 -22.75 2.55
CA GLU A 15 -7.95 -22.45 2.04
C GLU A 15 -7.38 -21.39 2.96
N ASP A 16 -6.58 -21.91 3.89
CA ASP A 16 -5.62 -21.21 4.72
C ASP A 16 -4.58 -20.57 3.79
N ASP A 17 -4.95 -19.45 3.15
CA ASP A 17 -4.01 -18.53 2.51
C ASP A 17 -3.65 -17.45 3.53
N SER A 18 -3.17 -17.91 4.69
CA SER A 18 -2.50 -17.05 5.66
C SER A 18 -1.10 -16.73 5.14
N LEU A 19 -1.04 -15.99 4.03
CA LEU A 19 0.09 -15.11 3.76
C LEU A 19 0.11 -14.15 4.94
N GLY A 20 0.97 -14.45 5.92
CA GLY A 20 1.23 -13.53 7.03
C GLY A 20 1.47 -12.16 6.42
N THR A 21 0.57 -11.22 6.74
CA THR A 21 0.63 -9.86 6.23
C THR A 21 2.06 -9.36 6.40
N VAL A 22 2.61 -8.62 5.45
CA VAL A 22 4.00 -8.11 5.50
C VAL A 22 4.31 -7.42 6.85
N GLU A 23 3.27 -6.91 7.54
CA GLU A 23 3.32 -6.44 8.92
C GLU A 23 3.74 -7.49 9.98
N GLU A 24 3.29 -8.74 9.91
CA GLU A 24 3.68 -9.82 10.83
C GLU A 24 5.14 -10.25 10.63
N LEU A 25 5.62 -10.29 9.37
CA LEU A 25 7.02 -10.60 9.03
C LEU A 25 8.02 -9.52 9.48
N LEU A 26 7.55 -8.29 9.74
CA LEU A 26 8.38 -7.19 10.25
C LEU A 26 8.60 -7.23 11.78
N VAL A 27 7.91 -8.12 12.50
CA VAL A 27 8.04 -8.23 13.97
C VAL A 27 9.21 -9.14 14.38
N ASP A 28 9.56 -10.14 13.56
CA ASP A 28 10.61 -11.11 13.86
C ASP A 28 11.90 -10.84 13.06
N GLN A 29 12.97 -10.48 13.81
CA GLN A 29 14.29 -10.07 13.31
C GLN A 29 15.14 -11.16 12.62
N ASP A 30 14.55 -12.24 12.10
CA ASP A 30 15.31 -13.36 11.53
C ASP A 30 14.87 -13.75 10.10
N LEU A 31 14.81 -12.75 9.23
CA LEU A 31 14.51 -12.84 7.79
C LEU A 31 15.39 -13.84 7.03
N ALA A 32 16.59 -14.14 7.52
CA ALA A 32 17.52 -15.08 6.89
C ALA A 32 17.05 -16.55 6.94
N SER A 33 16.03 -16.87 7.75
CA SER A 33 15.52 -18.22 7.94
C SER A 33 14.20 -18.51 7.22
N ALA A 34 13.57 -17.50 6.62
CA ALA A 34 12.17 -17.57 6.16
C ALA A 34 11.96 -18.13 4.73
N GLY A 35 13.02 -18.40 3.96
CA GLY A 35 12.86 -18.96 2.60
C GLY A 35 12.16 -18.03 1.60
N LEU A 36 12.18 -16.72 1.86
CA LEU A 36 11.57 -15.70 1.01
C LEU A 36 12.20 -15.65 -0.38
N GLU A 37 11.38 -15.35 -1.39
CA GLU A 37 11.86 -15.14 -2.75
C GLU A 37 12.73 -13.88 -2.84
N PRO A 38 13.67 -13.79 -3.80
CA PRO A 38 14.58 -12.65 -3.92
C PRO A 38 13.88 -11.29 -4.00
N GLU A 39 12.71 -11.23 -4.66
CA GLU A 39 11.92 -10.01 -4.83
C GLU A 39 11.33 -9.52 -3.49
N GLU A 40 10.90 -10.44 -2.63
CA GLU A 40 10.37 -10.13 -1.30
C GLU A 40 11.49 -9.61 -0.40
N GLN A 41 12.67 -10.25 -0.44
CA GLN A 41 13.84 -9.79 0.31
C GLN A 41 14.25 -8.37 -0.08
N GLU A 42 14.21 -8.05 -1.38
CA GLU A 42 14.49 -6.70 -1.88
C GLU A 42 13.44 -5.69 -1.40
N LEU A 43 12.15 -6.05 -1.45
CA LEU A 43 11.06 -5.23 -0.93
C LEU A 43 11.23 -4.95 0.57
N PHE A 44 11.54 -5.97 1.37
CA PHE A 44 11.81 -5.81 2.80
C PHE A 44 12.97 -4.84 3.07
N ALA A 45 14.08 -5.00 2.35
CA ALA A 45 15.23 -4.09 2.50
C ALA A 45 14.86 -2.64 2.16
N ARG A 46 14.03 -2.43 1.12
CA ARG A 46 13.53 -1.10 0.73
C ARG A 46 12.58 -0.52 1.78
N ILE A 47 11.68 -1.32 2.34
CA ILE A 47 10.78 -0.89 3.43
C ILE A 47 11.59 -0.51 4.67
N GLU A 48 12.60 -1.28 5.06
CA GLU A 48 13.47 -0.93 6.18
C GLU A 48 14.24 0.37 5.95
N ALA A 49 14.75 0.58 4.73
CA ALA A 49 15.39 1.84 4.35
C ALA A 49 14.40 3.02 4.41
N ALA A 50 13.19 2.84 3.89
CA ALA A 50 12.13 3.84 3.93
C ALA A 50 11.72 4.22 5.36
N ARG A 51 11.56 3.24 6.26
CA ARG A 51 11.20 3.48 7.68
C ARG A 51 12.24 4.31 8.44
N LYS A 52 13.51 4.26 8.03
CA LYS A 52 14.57 5.12 8.60
C LYS A 52 14.40 6.59 8.19
N LEU A 53 13.77 6.86 7.06
CA LEU A 53 13.50 8.20 6.54
C LEU A 53 12.13 8.72 6.97
N LEU A 54 11.10 7.86 6.95
CA LEU A 54 9.71 8.18 7.28
C LEU A 54 9.17 7.10 8.25
N PRO A 55 9.20 7.33 9.57
CA PRO A 55 8.81 6.30 10.55
C PRO A 55 7.28 6.12 10.69
N GLY A 56 6.51 6.32 9.61
CA GLY A 56 5.06 6.19 9.59
C GLY A 56 4.60 4.75 9.42
N TRP A 57 3.50 4.37 10.08
CA TRP A 57 2.83 3.07 9.91
C TRP A 57 2.51 2.78 8.43
N PHE A 58 2.13 3.83 7.70
CA PHE A 58 1.67 3.72 6.31
C PHE A 58 2.78 3.30 5.34
N ILE A 59 4.06 3.43 5.69
CA ILE A 59 5.16 3.08 4.77
C ILE A 59 5.15 1.60 4.45
N VAL A 60 4.94 0.74 5.44
CA VAL A 60 4.86 -0.71 5.22
C VAL A 60 3.70 -0.99 4.27
N ARG A 61 2.49 -0.60 4.69
CA ARG A 61 1.24 -0.84 3.98
C ARG A 61 1.25 -0.30 2.54
N MET A 62 1.67 0.94 2.34
CA MET A 62 1.64 1.60 1.03
C MET A 62 2.77 1.12 0.09
N MET A 63 3.82 0.47 0.61
CA MET A 63 4.87 -0.14 -0.22
C MET A 63 4.63 -1.64 -0.47
N SER A 64 3.94 -2.34 0.44
CA SER A 64 3.61 -3.76 0.29
C SER A 64 2.38 -4.02 -0.57
N ASP A 65 1.47 -3.06 -0.66
CA ASP A 65 0.17 -3.29 -1.26
C ASP A 65 -0.20 -2.29 -2.34
N SER A 66 -1.13 -2.73 -3.17
CA SER A 66 -1.75 -1.94 -4.22
C SER A 66 -3.19 -1.61 -3.79
N TRP A 67 -3.43 -0.37 -3.39
CA TRP A 67 -4.74 0.12 -2.93
C TRP A 67 -5.00 1.54 -3.43
N TYR A 68 -6.08 2.18 -3.02
CA TYR A 68 -6.31 3.60 -3.32
C TYR A 68 -5.89 4.43 -2.10
N PHE A 69 -4.76 5.11 -2.20
CA PHE A 69 -4.21 5.96 -1.15
C PHE A 69 -4.19 7.42 -1.57
N GLY A 70 -4.31 8.32 -0.59
CA GLY A 70 -4.27 9.76 -0.78
C GLY A 70 -3.10 10.39 -0.04
N LEU A 71 -2.34 11.23 -0.73
CA LEU A 71 -1.36 12.13 -0.12
C LEU A 71 -1.92 13.56 -0.11
N LEU A 72 -2.28 14.08 1.07
CA LEU A 72 -2.68 15.47 1.21
C LEU A 72 -1.44 16.37 1.12
N THR A 73 -1.43 17.28 0.15
CA THR A 73 -0.28 18.17 -0.09
C THR A 73 -0.42 19.51 0.62
N THR A 74 0.68 20.25 0.74
CA THR A 74 0.69 21.64 1.24
C THR A 74 -0.14 22.61 0.41
N SER A 75 -0.54 22.23 -0.80
CA SER A 75 -1.45 22.99 -1.66
C SER A 75 -2.94 22.71 -1.40
N ASN A 76 -3.26 21.92 -0.37
CA ASN A 76 -4.62 21.45 -0.06
C ASN A 76 -5.27 20.62 -1.19
N LYS A 77 -4.43 19.99 -2.02
CA LYS A 77 -4.81 19.01 -3.03
C LYS A 77 -4.40 17.61 -2.58
N ILE A 78 -5.15 16.60 -2.99
CA ILE A 78 -4.81 15.20 -2.73
C ILE A 78 -4.15 14.63 -3.98
N LEU A 79 -2.98 14.02 -3.83
CA LEU A 79 -2.41 13.18 -4.87
C LEU A 79 -2.88 11.74 -4.64
N GLY A 80 -3.67 11.22 -5.58
CA GLY A 80 -4.14 9.83 -5.56
C GLY A 80 -3.05 8.90 -6.06
N ILE A 81 -2.62 7.96 -5.21
CA ILE A 81 -1.58 6.98 -5.51
C ILE A 81 -2.11 5.56 -5.29
N GLN A 82 -1.55 4.62 -6.04
CA GLN A 82 -1.79 3.19 -5.90
C GLN A 82 -0.86 2.56 -4.84
N CYS A 83 0.41 2.95 -4.87
CA CYS A 83 1.44 2.49 -3.95
C CYS A 83 2.62 3.48 -3.93
N ILE A 84 3.48 3.33 -2.93
CA ILE A 84 4.81 3.91 -2.88
C ILE A 84 5.77 2.86 -3.45
N ASP A 85 6.46 3.20 -4.52
CA ASP A 85 7.49 2.35 -5.09
C ASP A 85 8.76 2.45 -4.23
N GLU A 86 9.29 3.64 -4.00
CA GLU A 86 10.58 3.81 -3.31
C GLU A 86 10.57 5.07 -2.44
N VAL A 87 11.32 5.04 -1.35
CA VAL A 87 11.62 6.23 -0.55
C VAL A 87 13.13 6.37 -0.44
N TYR A 88 13.67 7.52 -0.81
CA TYR A 88 15.10 7.77 -0.77
C TYR A 88 15.40 9.21 -0.34
N GLN A 89 16.63 9.41 0.12
CA GLN A 89 17.17 10.73 0.40
C GLN A 89 18.09 11.16 -0.75
N ALA A 90 17.79 12.29 -1.37
CA ALA A 90 18.62 12.87 -2.41
C ALA A 90 19.92 13.47 -1.83
N ALA A 91 20.88 13.80 -2.70
CA ALA A 91 22.18 14.32 -2.30
C ALA A 91 22.12 15.66 -1.54
N ASP A 92 21.05 16.42 -1.71
CA ASP A 92 20.80 17.68 -0.99
C ASP A 92 20.09 17.49 0.36
N GLY A 93 19.85 16.23 0.76
CA GLY A 93 19.19 15.86 2.01
C GLY A 93 17.66 15.82 1.95
N SER A 94 17.04 16.22 0.83
CA SER A 94 15.59 16.13 0.66
C SER A 94 15.13 14.67 0.53
N ILE A 95 13.97 14.37 1.11
CA ILE A 95 13.37 13.02 1.04
C ILE A 95 12.35 13.01 -0.10
N TRP A 96 12.48 12.01 -0.97
CA TRP A 96 11.63 11.79 -2.13
C TRP A 96 10.96 10.42 -2.04
N MET A 97 9.77 10.35 -2.63
CA MET A 97 9.05 9.11 -2.84
C MET A 97 8.79 8.94 -4.33
N ASP A 98 9.16 7.81 -4.89
CA ASP A 98 8.63 7.37 -6.17
C ASP A 98 7.31 6.65 -5.91
N VAL A 99 6.28 6.99 -6.68
CA VAL A 99 4.92 6.50 -6.50
C VAL A 99 4.32 6.12 -7.85
N THR A 100 3.38 5.19 -7.80
CA THR A 100 2.48 4.92 -8.91
C THR A 100 1.18 5.67 -8.65
N LEU A 101 0.85 6.64 -9.50
CA LEU A 101 -0.40 7.41 -9.45
C LEU A 101 -1.60 6.54 -9.85
N LEU A 102 -2.77 6.83 -9.30
CA LEU A 102 -4.03 6.24 -9.77
C LEU A 102 -4.29 6.63 -11.24
N ASP A 103 -4.78 5.70 -12.04
CA ASP A 103 -5.04 5.89 -13.48
C ASP A 103 -6.54 6.02 -13.82
N THR A 104 -7.39 5.89 -12.81
CA THR A 104 -8.84 5.80 -12.96
C THR A 104 -9.57 6.77 -12.05
N ASP A 105 -10.69 7.31 -12.54
CA ASP A 105 -11.53 8.24 -11.81
C ASP A 105 -12.58 7.53 -10.93
N LEU A 106 -12.30 6.29 -10.52
CA LEU A 106 -13.21 5.48 -9.69
C LEU A 106 -13.34 6.01 -8.25
N LEU A 107 -12.52 6.99 -7.87
CA LEU A 107 -12.64 7.65 -6.58
C LEU A 107 -14.04 8.27 -6.43
N ARG A 108 -14.73 7.89 -5.36
CA ARG A 108 -15.98 8.51 -4.94
C ARG A 108 -15.73 9.96 -4.52
N ARG A 109 -15.72 10.87 -5.51
CA ARG A 109 -15.45 12.30 -5.33
C ARG A 109 -16.50 13.02 -4.49
N ASP A 110 -17.64 12.38 -4.19
CA ASP A 110 -18.74 12.94 -3.42
C ASP A 110 -18.43 13.05 -1.91
N THR A 111 -17.47 12.28 -1.40
CA THR A 111 -17.04 12.34 0.02
C THR A 111 -15.83 13.25 0.24
N ILE A 112 -15.04 13.51 -0.80
CA ILE A 112 -13.80 14.27 -0.74
C ILE A 112 -14.02 15.70 -1.24
N GLN A 113 -13.85 16.69 -0.35
CA GLN A 113 -14.02 18.10 -0.70
C GLN A 113 -12.83 18.69 -1.46
N GLN A 114 -11.65 18.08 -1.34
CA GLN A 114 -10.42 18.55 -1.96
C GLN A 114 -10.33 18.10 -3.43
N GLU A 115 -9.61 18.89 -4.23
CA GLU A 115 -9.23 18.48 -5.58
C GLU A 115 -8.29 17.26 -5.52
N VAL A 116 -8.67 16.17 -6.18
CA VAL A 116 -7.83 14.98 -6.32
C VAL A 116 -7.10 15.02 -7.66
N ILE A 117 -5.78 14.92 -7.60
CA ILE A 117 -4.87 14.79 -8.73
C ILE A 117 -4.55 13.30 -8.92
N ILE A 118 -4.81 12.79 -10.12
CA ILE A 118 -4.47 11.43 -10.56
C ILE A 118 -3.57 11.50 -11.81
N ALA A 119 -3.18 10.36 -12.38
CA ALA A 119 -2.37 10.32 -13.58
C ALA A 119 -3.10 11.06 -14.74
N PRO A 120 -2.45 12.03 -15.40
CA PRO A 120 -3.08 12.76 -16.52
C PRO A 120 -3.10 11.95 -17.82
N THR A 121 -2.35 10.85 -17.87
CA THR A 121 -2.19 9.96 -19.02
C THR A 121 -2.00 8.54 -18.52
N SER A 122 -1.82 7.57 -19.43
CA SER A 122 -1.44 6.20 -19.06
C SER A 122 -0.05 6.06 -18.41
N ARG A 123 0.72 7.15 -18.30
CA ARG A 123 1.97 7.18 -17.54
C ARG A 123 1.68 7.55 -16.08
N THR A 124 1.82 6.57 -15.20
CA THR A 124 1.43 6.66 -13.79
C THR A 124 2.58 6.95 -12.85
N ARG A 125 3.84 6.74 -13.27
CA ARG A 125 4.99 6.98 -12.39
C ARG A 125 5.23 8.45 -12.12
N ALA A 126 5.43 8.81 -10.86
CA ALA A 126 5.78 10.15 -10.42
C ALA A 126 6.74 10.12 -9.23
N SER A 127 7.51 11.20 -9.07
CA SER A 127 8.34 11.43 -7.88
C SER A 127 7.77 12.60 -7.08
N VAL A 128 7.66 12.42 -5.77
CA VAL A 128 7.03 13.37 -4.84
C VAL A 128 8.05 13.74 -3.76
N ASN A 129 8.30 15.04 -3.60
CA ASN A 129 9.09 15.52 -2.47
C ASN A 129 8.23 15.51 -1.20
N VAL A 130 8.69 14.80 -0.17
CA VAL A 130 7.92 14.55 1.06
C VAL A 130 7.68 15.82 1.87
N SER A 131 8.52 16.85 1.73
CA SER A 131 8.31 18.14 2.40
C SER A 131 7.01 18.85 2.00
N HIS A 132 6.38 18.40 0.90
CA HIS A 132 5.08 18.89 0.44
C HIS A 132 3.91 18.00 0.82
N VAL A 133 4.12 16.92 1.58
CA VAL A 133 3.07 16.02 2.05
C VAL A 133 2.74 16.32 3.52
N ILE A 134 1.46 16.58 3.79
CA ILE A 134 0.93 16.84 5.14
C ILE A 134 0.45 15.54 5.79
N ALA A 135 -0.24 14.69 5.03
CA ALA A 135 -0.84 13.47 5.53
C ALA A 135 -0.94 12.40 4.43
N ALA A 136 -0.99 11.14 4.86
CA ALA A 136 -1.26 9.97 4.03
C ALA A 136 -2.45 9.20 4.63
N PHE A 137 -3.38 8.73 3.80
CA PHE A 137 -4.59 8.02 4.23
C PHE A 137 -5.14 7.12 3.11
N GLU A 138 -6.03 6.20 3.46
CA GLU A 138 -6.75 5.35 2.52
C GLU A 138 -7.96 6.09 1.94
N LEU A 139 -8.23 5.91 0.64
CA LEU A 139 -9.34 6.54 -0.09
C LEU A 139 -10.54 5.62 -0.26
N GLU A 140 -10.37 4.32 -0.07
CA GLU A 140 -11.44 3.33 -0.09
C GLU A 140 -11.41 2.49 1.19
N ASP A 141 -12.61 2.19 1.69
CA ASP A 141 -12.90 1.33 2.83
C ASP A 141 -13.51 0.02 2.29
N THR A 142 -13.11 -1.12 2.83
CA THR A 142 -13.59 -2.46 2.40
C THR A 142 -14.97 -2.82 2.94
#